data_AF-A0A2D7M011-F1
#
_entry.id   AF-A0A2D7M011-F1
#
_cell.length_a   1.000
_cell.length_b   1.000
_cell.length_c   1.000
_cell.angle_alpha   90.00
_cell.angle_beta   90.00
_cell.angle_gamma   90.00
#
_symmetry.space_group_name_H-M   'P 1'
#
loop_
_entity.id
_entity.type
_entity.pdbx_description
1 polymer ?
#
loop_
_entity_poly.entity_id
_entity_poly.type
_entity_poly.pdbx_seq_one_letter_code
_entity_poly.pdbx_strand_id
1 'polypeptide(L)'
;MKTFYFGSSFGSGPNAPEPESGLLRRLQLNVGRKAMSLAAHGPDGTLLPLRKLLSLFLVFMITLTIAGCGGEDISEKGGEGSSGSSDDLISQVEELISETEALKAEAAAADAEKYMASDYEAAEKVLSRAKDYLDDGEGKKARTQVRSAKRKFDTILKDVTKIAEQMQEIENEQKTYADKLAAAQAAGADKLASSEFNGAKSSYEKAMKYVKDGKAKSAKKYIGYAIGDLDRALEEVGRKTAEKTKADEEKVLMAEKKQLALDAGAEEKALRDLEYARDRERLADQSYESGDFDGAARSYRDAKTGYVGALETAKRTELAANNNNTGNNSGSYDDGGNGYGGGDEVPGIDDIEIPDIGVGGDNSDLSSGLPALFSGVAEYNSAKGSLSLNWSDGTELQQDMKRLAGDPANAIFEGDEGVGSGQDGNYVMAGNTAGYYVVNAGFEDGVVIRAKVLFQLLINKPDFELVLMSDGGGDFYAISYGANARVYNDGLKTSTVVSPVKMYRKSPKDWVQKREPYDLEVRYFKSSEDEKGVLEAKINGETTVKLTTDKYRKGFAGFRWNDTKFIIQELEVRGLVDEEWAKKELNKAPEESSGGGDDDFDF
;
A
#
# COMPACT_ATOMS: atom_id res chain seq x y z
N MET A 1 -4.44 52.96 13.85
CA MET A 1 -4.50 54.15 14.73
C MET A 1 -5.21 53.73 16.00
N LYS A 2 -4.55 53.77 17.18
CA LYS A 2 -5.04 53.25 18.51
C LYS A 2 -5.16 51.69 18.53
N THR A 3 -4.74 50.85 19.51
CA THR A 3 -4.28 50.90 20.93
C THR A 3 -5.30 51.37 21.98
N PHE A 4 -5.49 50.77 23.17
CA PHE A 4 -5.00 49.57 23.90
C PHE A 4 -6.20 48.98 24.75
N TYR A 5 -6.18 48.07 25.75
CA TYR A 5 -5.22 47.62 26.80
C TYR A 5 -5.49 46.18 27.33
N PHE A 6 -4.47 45.66 28.02
CA PHE A 6 -4.33 44.68 29.13
C PHE A 6 -5.54 44.45 30.09
N GLY A 7 -5.59 43.42 30.96
CA GLY A 7 -4.68 42.26 31.16
C GLY A 7 -4.67 41.64 32.59
N SER A 8 -4.03 40.46 32.73
CA SER A 8 -3.31 39.88 33.89
C SER A 8 -3.90 39.77 35.33
N SER A 9 -3.76 38.58 35.95
CA SER A 9 -3.12 38.42 37.29
C SER A 9 -2.66 36.97 37.57
N PHE A 10 -1.74 36.81 38.53
CA PHE A 10 -1.18 35.53 39.04
C PHE A 10 -1.77 35.19 40.43
N GLY A 11 -1.63 33.93 40.88
CA GLY A 11 -1.84 33.52 42.28
C GLY A 11 -1.24 32.14 42.57
N SER A 12 -0.66 31.93 43.77
CA SER A 12 0.15 30.72 44.05
C SER A 12 0.18 30.27 45.53
N GLY A 13 -0.29 29.04 45.78
CA GLY A 13 -0.10 28.24 47.02
C GLY A 13 -0.84 28.72 48.28
N PRO A 14 -0.71 28.02 49.44
CA PRO A 14 0.02 26.76 49.68
C PRO A 14 -0.78 25.69 50.49
N ASN A 15 -0.06 24.69 51.04
CA ASN A 15 -0.40 23.72 52.11
C ASN A 15 -1.09 22.39 51.74
N ALA A 16 -0.37 21.29 52.07
CA ALA A 16 -0.91 19.96 52.35
C ALA A 16 -1.10 19.77 53.89
N PRO A 17 -1.58 18.60 54.34
CA PRO A 17 -0.64 17.73 55.07
C PRO A 17 -0.79 16.21 54.82
N GLU A 18 0.32 15.47 54.92
CA GLU A 18 0.33 14.03 55.26
C GLU A 18 0.44 13.84 56.78
N PRO A 19 0.20 12.61 57.29
CA PRO A 19 1.31 11.70 57.65
C PRO A 19 1.17 10.31 56.99
N GLU A 20 2.24 9.62 56.60
CA GLU A 20 3.24 8.91 57.44
C GLU A 20 2.66 7.84 58.41
N SER A 21 3.24 6.64 58.59
CA SER A 21 4.49 6.07 58.03
C SER A 21 4.60 4.53 58.21
N GLY A 22 5.53 3.91 57.45
CA GLY A 22 6.36 2.75 57.87
C GLY A 22 5.75 1.33 57.80
N LEU A 23 6.52 0.24 57.72
CA LEU A 23 7.98 0.02 57.56
C LEU A 23 8.19 -1.21 56.64
N LEU A 24 8.93 -1.14 55.52
CA LEU A 24 10.40 -1.20 55.34
C LEU A 24 11.08 -2.60 55.40
N ARG A 25 11.87 -2.87 54.33
CA ARG A 25 13.06 -3.77 54.22
C ARG A 25 12.90 -5.29 54.10
N ARG A 26 13.15 -5.80 52.88
CA ARG A 26 14.18 -6.82 52.44
C ARG A 26 13.75 -7.35 51.05
N LEU A 27 14.60 -7.57 50.03
CA LEU A 27 16.07 -7.70 49.97
C LEU A 27 16.73 -6.87 48.83
N GLN A 28 17.99 -6.49 49.07
CA GLN A 28 19.08 -6.39 48.09
C GLN A 28 20.37 -6.92 48.76
N LEU A 29 21.47 -7.09 48.00
CA LEU A 29 22.63 -7.99 48.26
C LEU A 29 22.30 -9.45 47.91
N ASN A 30 23.11 -10.23 47.21
CA ASN A 30 24.44 -10.05 46.57
C ASN A 30 24.38 -10.69 45.15
N VAL A 31 25.28 -10.49 44.19
CA VAL A 31 26.76 -10.46 44.26
C VAL A 31 27.35 -9.41 43.30
N GLY A 32 28.41 -8.72 43.76
CA GLY A 32 29.34 -8.01 42.90
C GLY A 32 30.79 -8.30 43.29
N ARG A 33 31.66 -8.54 42.29
CA ARG A 33 33.15 -8.52 42.29
C ARG A 33 33.59 -9.03 40.90
N LYS A 34 34.45 -8.36 40.13
CA LYS A 34 35.52 -7.39 40.48
C LYS A 34 35.57 -6.22 39.49
N ALA A 35 36.02 -5.06 39.98
CA ALA A 35 36.65 -4.03 39.16
C ALA A 35 38.07 -3.78 39.71
N MET A 36 38.99 -3.41 38.81
CA MET A 36 40.32 -2.80 39.05
C MET A 36 41.23 -3.33 40.18
N SER A 37 42.41 -3.82 39.80
CA SER A 37 43.67 -3.40 40.45
C SER A 37 44.88 -3.73 39.58
N LEU A 38 45.46 -2.73 38.93
CA LEU A 38 46.84 -2.25 39.10
C LEU A 38 47.18 -1.23 38.00
N ALA A 39 47.97 -0.22 38.34
CA ALA A 39 48.63 0.67 37.38
C ALA A 39 50.14 0.35 37.33
N ALA A 40 50.84 1.01 36.41
CA ALA A 40 52.29 0.97 36.20
C ALA A 40 52.89 -0.37 35.71
N HIS A 41 53.02 -0.50 34.39
CA HIS A 41 54.33 -0.36 33.71
C HIS A 41 54.12 0.07 32.25
N GLY A 42 55.06 0.88 31.72
CA GLY A 42 55.23 1.12 30.28
C GLY A 42 56.08 0.00 29.62
N PRO A 43 56.42 0.10 28.32
CA PRO A 43 56.84 1.34 27.66
C PRO A 43 56.18 1.68 26.31
N ASP A 44 56.39 2.94 25.90
CA ASP A 44 56.55 3.52 24.54
C ASP A 44 55.71 3.03 23.34
N GLY A 45 55.06 3.99 22.63
CA GLY A 45 54.56 3.74 21.27
C GLY A 45 53.69 4.80 20.58
N THR A 46 52.97 5.66 21.32
CA THR A 46 51.77 6.36 20.77
C THR A 46 51.81 7.90 20.77
N LEU A 47 52.84 8.50 20.14
CA LEU A 47 52.91 9.97 19.88
C LEU A 47 53.30 10.31 18.43
N LEU A 48 52.62 9.73 17.43
CA LEU A 48 52.95 9.90 16.01
C LEU A 48 51.93 10.53 15.05
N PRO A 49 50.58 10.52 15.23
CA PRO A 49 49.68 11.05 14.20
C PRO A 49 49.73 12.58 14.07
N LEU A 50 49.76 13.33 15.18
CA LEU A 50 49.73 14.80 15.12
C LEU A 50 51.02 15.45 14.59
N ARG A 51 52.19 14.80 14.72
CA ARG A 51 53.46 15.38 14.23
C ARG A 51 53.56 15.40 12.71
N LYS A 52 53.08 14.35 12.01
CA LYS A 52 53.06 14.30 10.54
C LYS A 52 52.14 15.38 9.93
N LEU A 53 51.02 15.66 10.59
CA LEU A 53 50.06 16.69 10.17
C LEU A 53 50.64 18.11 10.28
N LEU A 54 51.45 18.37 11.32
CA LEU A 54 52.12 19.67 11.51
C LEU A 54 53.25 19.90 10.47
N SER A 55 54.01 18.86 10.11
CA SER A 55 55.07 18.99 9.10
C SER A 55 54.52 19.30 7.69
N LEU A 56 53.37 18.75 7.33
CA LEU A 56 52.79 18.96 5.99
C LEU A 56 52.37 20.43 5.78
N PHE A 57 51.84 21.07 6.82
CA PHE A 57 51.46 22.49 6.79
C PHE A 57 52.66 23.44 6.72
N LEU A 58 53.85 23.03 7.19
CA LEU A 58 55.04 23.89 7.18
C LEU A 58 55.72 23.92 5.81
N VAL A 59 55.72 22.79 5.08
CA VAL A 59 56.33 22.69 3.74
C VAL A 59 55.55 23.49 2.70
N PHE A 60 54.22 23.51 2.80
CA PHE A 60 53.34 24.17 1.82
C PHE A 60 53.47 25.71 1.77
N MET A 61 54.13 26.33 2.76
CA MET A 61 54.33 27.78 2.85
C MET A 61 55.64 28.29 2.20
N ILE A 62 56.54 27.41 1.75
CA ILE A 62 57.92 27.81 1.36
C ILE A 62 58.14 27.87 -0.16
N THR A 63 57.32 27.21 -0.97
CA THR A 63 57.55 27.05 -2.43
C THR A 63 56.65 27.92 -3.32
N LEU A 64 56.37 29.18 -2.93
CA LEU A 64 55.48 30.06 -3.69
C LEU A 64 56.01 31.50 -3.92
N THR A 65 57.32 31.64 -4.13
CA THR A 65 57.93 32.86 -4.67
C THR A 65 58.98 32.58 -5.74
N ILE A 66 58.57 32.67 -7.01
CA ILE A 66 59.30 33.25 -8.15
C ILE A 66 58.26 33.47 -9.26
N ALA A 67 58.22 34.65 -9.86
CA ALA A 67 57.37 34.94 -11.01
C ALA A 67 58.08 34.56 -12.33
N GLY A 68 57.34 34.12 -13.34
CA GLY A 68 57.89 33.73 -14.65
C GLY A 68 57.85 34.85 -15.70
N CYS A 69 58.43 34.59 -16.88
CA CYS A 69 58.25 35.41 -18.09
C CYS A 69 58.73 34.68 -19.38
N GLY A 70 57.94 34.77 -20.47
CA GLY A 70 58.43 34.85 -21.87
C GLY A 70 58.94 33.59 -22.61
N GLY A 71 58.96 33.68 -23.95
CA GLY A 71 59.44 32.67 -24.91
C GLY A 71 58.32 31.77 -25.45
N GLU A 72 57.76 31.91 -26.66
CA GLU A 72 58.20 32.56 -27.92
C GLU A 72 59.39 31.88 -28.63
N ASP A 73 59.20 31.52 -29.90
CA ASP A 73 60.06 30.63 -30.69
C ASP A 73 61.35 31.30 -31.19
N ILE A 74 62.47 30.57 -31.13
CA ILE A 74 63.67 30.84 -31.93
C ILE A 74 64.17 29.54 -32.57
N SER A 75 64.59 29.64 -33.83
CA SER A 75 64.94 28.52 -34.72
C SER A 75 66.41 28.06 -34.62
N GLU A 76 66.77 27.06 -35.42
CA GLU A 76 68.08 26.41 -35.44
C GLU A 76 69.28 27.38 -35.53
N LYS A 77 70.29 27.16 -34.67
CA LYS A 77 71.58 26.56 -35.11
C LYS A 77 72.46 26.18 -33.93
N GLY A 78 73.41 25.26 -34.19
CA GLY A 78 74.24 24.65 -33.16
C GLY A 78 75.37 25.53 -32.63
N GLY A 79 75.71 25.30 -31.36
CA GLY A 79 76.91 25.75 -30.66
C GLY A 79 77.24 24.75 -29.55
N GLU A 80 78.52 24.55 -29.24
CA GLU A 80 78.98 23.51 -28.32
C GLU A 80 78.97 23.98 -26.85
N GLY A 81 78.83 23.02 -25.93
CA GLY A 81 78.85 23.23 -24.48
C GLY A 81 77.44 23.24 -23.85
N SER A 82 77.15 22.52 -22.76
CA SER A 82 78.01 21.67 -21.93
C SER A 82 77.63 20.19 -22.01
N SER A 83 78.63 19.31 -22.08
CA SER A 83 78.46 17.89 -21.80
C SER A 83 78.40 17.67 -20.29
N GLY A 84 77.20 17.68 -19.71
CA GLY A 84 76.97 16.95 -18.45
C GLY A 84 77.35 15.49 -18.66
N SER A 85 78.01 14.87 -17.69
CA SER A 85 78.55 13.53 -17.86
C SER A 85 77.46 12.50 -18.13
N SER A 86 77.83 11.37 -18.73
CA SER A 86 76.97 10.18 -18.73
C SER A 86 76.60 9.80 -17.29
N ASP A 87 77.54 9.98 -16.36
CA ASP A 87 77.38 9.70 -14.94
C ASP A 87 76.33 10.63 -14.28
N ASP A 88 76.36 11.94 -14.59
CA ASP A 88 75.37 12.91 -14.09
C ASP A 88 73.94 12.54 -14.53
N LEU A 89 73.80 11.98 -15.73
CA LEU A 89 72.52 11.50 -16.24
C LEU A 89 72.11 10.19 -15.57
N ILE A 90 73.05 9.26 -15.36
CA ILE A 90 72.82 7.97 -14.68
C ILE A 90 72.34 8.21 -13.24
N SER A 91 73.04 9.03 -12.45
CA SER A 91 72.62 9.33 -11.08
C SER A 91 71.26 10.04 -10.99
N GLN A 92 70.93 10.90 -11.97
CA GLN A 92 69.58 11.48 -12.11
C GLN A 92 68.50 10.45 -12.47
N VAL A 93 68.85 9.26 -12.96
CA VAL A 93 67.91 8.15 -13.19
C VAL A 93 67.82 7.25 -11.97
N GLU A 94 68.93 6.95 -11.31
CA GLU A 94 68.97 6.19 -10.05
C GLU A 94 68.11 6.85 -8.95
N GLU A 95 68.24 8.17 -8.78
CA GLU A 95 67.40 8.97 -7.88
C GLU A 95 65.91 8.86 -8.22
N LEU A 96 65.55 9.03 -9.51
CA LEU A 96 64.17 8.88 -9.98
C LEU A 96 63.64 7.44 -9.79
N ILE A 97 64.48 6.41 -9.90
CA ILE A 97 64.09 5.02 -9.63
C ILE A 97 63.77 4.87 -8.15
N SER A 98 64.62 5.38 -7.26
CA SER A 98 64.41 5.35 -5.81
C SER A 98 63.11 6.06 -5.38
N GLU A 99 62.83 7.24 -5.93
CA GLU A 99 61.54 7.93 -5.75
C GLU A 99 60.35 7.08 -6.23
N THR A 100 60.51 6.37 -7.36
CA THR A 100 59.44 5.57 -7.95
C THR A 100 59.21 4.27 -7.18
N GLU A 101 60.25 3.69 -6.58
CA GLU A 101 60.12 2.55 -5.67
C GLU A 101 59.47 2.93 -4.34
N ALA A 102 59.75 4.12 -3.82
CA ALA A 102 59.02 4.66 -2.66
C ALA A 102 57.51 4.78 -2.96
N LEU A 103 57.14 5.36 -4.11
CA LEU A 103 55.74 5.44 -4.54
C LEU A 103 55.11 4.06 -4.79
N LYS A 104 55.85 3.09 -5.32
CA LYS A 104 55.39 1.69 -5.42
C LYS A 104 55.08 1.13 -4.02
N ALA A 105 55.99 1.31 -3.06
CA ALA A 105 55.82 0.80 -1.70
C ALA A 105 54.65 1.47 -0.95
N GLU A 106 54.45 2.78 -1.13
CA GLU A 106 53.28 3.49 -0.59
C GLU A 106 51.97 3.02 -1.23
N ALA A 107 51.94 2.78 -2.55
CA ALA A 107 50.77 2.22 -3.22
C ALA A 107 50.47 0.77 -2.76
N ALA A 108 51.50 -0.05 -2.57
CA ALA A 108 51.35 -1.41 -2.01
C ALA A 108 50.78 -1.38 -0.58
N ALA A 109 51.28 -0.48 0.27
CA ALA A 109 50.79 -0.29 1.63
C ALA A 109 49.35 0.27 1.71
N ALA A 110 48.85 0.81 0.59
CA ALA A 110 47.45 1.24 0.41
C ALA A 110 46.58 0.22 -0.36
N ASP A 111 46.96 -1.07 -0.34
CA ASP A 111 46.23 -2.19 -0.99
C ASP A 111 46.11 -2.08 -2.55
N ALA A 112 47.03 -1.38 -3.25
CA ALA A 112 46.99 -1.29 -4.72
C ALA A 112 47.09 -2.65 -5.42
N GLU A 113 47.85 -3.59 -4.85
CA GLU A 113 47.97 -4.97 -5.32
C GLU A 113 46.65 -5.76 -5.24
N LYS A 114 45.70 -5.30 -4.42
CA LYS A 114 44.37 -5.91 -4.20
C LYS A 114 43.28 -5.19 -4.99
N TYR A 115 43.26 -3.86 -4.98
CA TYR A 115 42.18 -3.06 -5.58
C TYR A 115 42.48 -2.50 -6.97
N MET A 116 43.75 -2.40 -7.38
CA MET A 116 44.18 -1.86 -8.68
C MET A 116 45.24 -2.76 -9.35
N ALA A 117 45.18 -4.07 -9.12
CA ALA A 117 46.21 -5.05 -9.47
C ALA A 117 46.73 -4.94 -10.92
N SER A 118 45.84 -4.76 -11.90
CA SER A 118 46.21 -4.65 -13.33
C SER A 118 46.99 -3.38 -13.64
N ASP A 119 46.66 -2.25 -13.02
CA ASP A 119 47.36 -0.97 -13.24
C ASP A 119 48.69 -0.95 -12.52
N TYR A 120 48.74 -1.53 -11.32
CA TYR A 120 49.96 -1.72 -10.53
C TYR A 120 50.97 -2.63 -11.25
N GLU A 121 50.55 -3.80 -11.75
CA GLU A 121 51.39 -4.68 -12.57
C GLU A 121 51.85 -3.97 -13.87
N ALA A 122 50.98 -3.16 -14.48
CA ALA A 122 51.31 -2.37 -15.66
C ALA A 122 52.21 -1.14 -15.36
N ALA A 123 52.34 -0.72 -14.10
CA ALA A 123 53.31 0.29 -13.66
C ALA A 123 54.66 -0.35 -13.32
N GLU A 124 54.65 -1.48 -12.63
CA GLU A 124 55.84 -2.29 -12.33
C GLU A 124 56.56 -2.75 -13.61
N LYS A 125 55.84 -3.23 -14.63
CA LYS A 125 56.41 -3.58 -15.94
C LYS A 125 57.08 -2.41 -16.67
N VAL A 126 56.70 -1.15 -16.36
CA VAL A 126 57.36 0.04 -16.90
C VAL A 126 58.58 0.42 -16.06
N LEU A 127 58.52 0.24 -14.75
CA LEU A 127 59.66 0.44 -13.85
C LEU A 127 60.79 -0.58 -14.11
N SER A 128 60.46 -1.86 -14.35
CA SER A 128 61.46 -2.88 -14.73
C SER A 128 62.21 -2.47 -16.00
N ARG A 129 61.49 -2.15 -17.08
CA ARG A 129 62.09 -1.64 -18.34
C ARG A 129 62.95 -0.40 -18.15
N ALA A 130 62.65 0.41 -17.13
CA ALA A 130 63.44 1.59 -16.81
C ALA A 130 64.77 1.25 -16.14
N LYS A 131 64.85 0.15 -15.39
CA LYS A 131 66.09 -0.45 -14.87
C LYS A 131 66.86 -1.15 -15.97
N ASP A 132 66.18 -1.97 -16.78
CA ASP A 132 66.79 -2.68 -17.93
C ASP A 132 67.54 -1.67 -18.85
N TYR A 133 66.91 -0.55 -19.20
CA TYR A 133 67.55 0.53 -19.98
C TYR A 133 68.64 1.32 -19.24
N LEU A 134 68.74 1.24 -17.91
CA LEU A 134 69.83 1.86 -17.16
C LEU A 134 71.06 0.95 -17.14
N ASP A 135 70.84 -0.35 -16.93
CA ASP A 135 71.87 -1.40 -16.97
C ASP A 135 72.49 -1.53 -18.37
N ASP A 136 71.68 -1.39 -19.43
CA ASP A 136 72.13 -1.28 -20.84
C ASP A 136 72.89 0.04 -21.16
N GLY A 137 72.99 0.97 -20.19
CA GLY A 137 73.61 2.30 -20.37
C GLY A 137 72.76 3.32 -21.15
N GLU A 138 71.53 2.97 -21.53
CA GLU A 138 70.60 3.82 -22.29
C GLU A 138 69.87 4.87 -21.42
N GLY A 139 70.60 5.59 -20.57
CA GLY A 139 70.07 6.49 -19.53
C GLY A 139 68.99 7.48 -19.99
N LYS A 140 68.98 7.93 -21.26
CA LYS A 140 67.90 8.76 -21.83
C LYS A 140 66.57 8.00 -21.99
N LYS A 141 66.59 6.73 -22.40
CA LYS A 141 65.41 5.86 -22.46
C LYS A 141 64.97 5.46 -21.05
N ALA A 142 65.92 5.09 -20.19
CA ALA A 142 65.68 4.80 -18.78
C ALA A 142 64.91 5.96 -18.11
N ARG A 143 65.45 7.19 -18.13
CA ARG A 143 64.81 8.40 -17.58
C ARG A 143 63.38 8.62 -18.08
N THR A 144 63.11 8.26 -19.34
CA THR A 144 61.78 8.40 -19.95
C THR A 144 60.81 7.35 -19.41
N GLN A 145 61.24 6.10 -19.25
CA GLN A 145 60.43 5.05 -18.64
C GLN A 145 60.23 5.27 -17.14
N VAL A 146 61.24 5.69 -16.37
CA VAL A 146 61.07 6.00 -14.94
C VAL A 146 60.03 7.11 -14.75
N ARG A 147 60.10 8.19 -15.53
CA ARG A 147 59.10 9.28 -15.49
C ARG A 147 57.69 8.81 -15.87
N SER A 148 57.57 7.76 -16.69
CA SER A 148 56.30 7.12 -17.02
C SER A 148 55.78 6.26 -15.86
N ALA A 149 56.64 5.43 -15.25
CA ALA A 149 56.33 4.64 -14.07
C ALA A 149 55.95 5.51 -12.86
N LYS A 150 56.71 6.59 -12.57
CA LYS A 150 56.42 7.54 -11.50
C LYS A 150 55.01 8.10 -11.60
N ARG A 151 54.65 8.65 -12.77
CA ARG A 151 53.30 9.17 -13.06
C ARG A 151 52.19 8.13 -12.90
N LYS A 152 52.46 6.86 -13.25
CA LYS A 152 51.51 5.77 -13.01
C LYS A 152 51.34 5.51 -11.51
N PHE A 153 52.42 5.35 -10.75
CA PHE A 153 52.34 5.13 -9.31
C PHE A 153 51.76 6.34 -8.55
N ASP A 154 52.06 7.58 -8.95
CA ASP A 154 51.40 8.80 -8.44
C ASP A 154 49.87 8.74 -8.62
N THR A 155 49.41 8.28 -9.80
CA THR A 155 47.97 8.14 -10.11
C THR A 155 47.34 7.00 -9.30
N ILE A 156 47.99 5.83 -9.28
CA ILE A 156 47.53 4.65 -8.55
C ILE A 156 47.45 4.94 -7.05
N LEU A 157 48.45 5.58 -6.45
CA LEU A 157 48.46 5.94 -5.03
C LEU A 157 47.28 6.87 -4.68
N LYS A 158 47.01 7.86 -5.54
CA LYS A 158 45.89 8.79 -5.37
C LYS A 158 44.52 8.11 -5.49
N ASP A 159 44.34 7.25 -6.49
CA ASP A 159 43.05 6.59 -6.73
C ASP A 159 42.82 5.42 -5.75
N VAL A 160 43.86 4.65 -5.39
CA VAL A 160 43.74 3.55 -4.42
C VAL A 160 43.46 4.06 -3.00
N THR A 161 44.07 5.17 -2.56
CA THR A 161 43.78 5.75 -1.23
C THR A 161 42.28 6.06 -1.11
N LYS A 162 41.69 6.60 -2.19
CA LYS A 162 40.26 6.90 -2.28
C LYS A 162 39.38 5.65 -2.40
N ILE A 163 39.88 4.57 -3.02
CA ILE A 163 39.19 3.27 -3.03
C ILE A 163 39.23 2.65 -1.63
N ALA A 164 40.34 2.73 -0.90
CA ALA A 164 40.49 2.21 0.45
C ALA A 164 39.51 2.87 1.44
N GLU A 165 39.36 4.20 1.39
CA GLU A 165 38.32 4.93 2.13
C GLU A 165 36.91 4.37 1.84
N GLN A 166 36.57 4.18 0.56
CA GLN A 166 35.25 3.66 0.16
C GLN A 166 35.06 2.17 0.51
N MET A 167 36.13 1.38 0.52
CA MET A 167 36.09 -0.02 0.97
C MET A 167 35.90 -0.11 2.49
N GLN A 168 36.43 0.83 3.28
CA GLN A 168 36.18 0.90 4.72
C GLN A 168 34.71 1.27 5.04
N GLU A 169 34.06 2.12 4.23
CA GLU A 169 32.61 2.33 4.32
C GLU A 169 31.84 1.03 4.04
N ILE A 170 32.22 0.33 2.96
CA ILE A 170 31.63 -0.95 2.54
C ILE A 170 31.75 -2.03 3.63
N GLU A 171 32.88 -2.14 4.33
CA GLU A 171 33.03 -3.08 5.45
C GLU A 171 32.06 -2.82 6.62
N ASN A 172 31.61 -1.57 6.80
CA ASN A 172 30.63 -1.23 7.82
C ASN A 172 29.19 -1.48 7.33
N GLU A 173 28.92 -1.28 6.05
CA GLU A 173 27.66 -1.72 5.43
C GLU A 173 27.53 -3.25 5.40
N GLN A 174 28.62 -4.01 5.19
CA GLN A 174 28.62 -5.48 5.28
C GLN A 174 28.24 -5.99 6.68
N LYS A 175 28.73 -5.33 7.76
CA LYS A 175 28.32 -5.63 9.14
C LYS A 175 26.82 -5.35 9.34
N THR A 176 26.36 -4.19 8.87
CA THR A 176 24.95 -3.78 8.92
C THR A 176 24.04 -4.77 8.19
N TYR A 177 24.47 -5.28 7.03
CA TYR A 177 23.78 -6.35 6.30
C TYR A 177 23.76 -7.66 7.09
N ALA A 178 24.88 -8.08 7.69
CA ALA A 178 24.96 -9.31 8.48
C ALA A 178 24.06 -9.26 9.73
N ASP A 179 24.04 -8.14 10.44
CA ASP A 179 23.18 -7.91 11.60
C ASP A 179 21.68 -7.96 11.21
N LYS A 180 21.30 -7.30 10.11
CA LYS A 180 19.94 -7.34 9.56
C LYS A 180 19.55 -8.73 9.03
N LEU A 181 20.48 -9.46 8.43
CA LEU A 181 20.25 -10.81 7.93
C LEU A 181 19.95 -11.77 9.08
N ALA A 182 20.71 -11.69 10.18
CA ALA A 182 20.46 -12.45 11.40
C ALA A 182 19.11 -12.08 12.04
N ALA A 183 18.76 -10.79 12.07
CA ALA A 183 17.44 -10.33 12.56
C ALA A 183 16.29 -10.87 11.71
N ALA A 184 16.40 -10.79 10.38
CA ALA A 184 15.39 -11.30 9.44
C ALA A 184 15.23 -12.83 9.54
N GLN A 185 16.33 -13.57 9.71
CA GLN A 185 16.29 -15.02 9.98
C GLN A 185 15.62 -15.34 11.32
N ALA A 186 15.96 -14.61 12.40
CA ALA A 186 15.33 -14.80 13.71
C ALA A 186 13.82 -14.48 13.69
N ALA A 187 13.37 -13.61 12.79
CA ALA A 187 11.98 -13.24 12.59
C ALA A 187 11.20 -14.16 11.61
N GLY A 188 11.86 -15.12 10.94
CA GLY A 188 11.20 -16.03 9.98
C GLY A 188 10.93 -15.43 8.59
N ALA A 189 11.68 -14.39 8.21
CA ALA A 189 11.57 -13.75 6.89
C ALA A 189 11.87 -14.70 5.72
N ASP A 190 12.62 -15.79 5.98
CA ASP A 190 12.93 -16.85 5.01
C ASP A 190 11.70 -17.64 4.53
N LYS A 191 10.56 -17.48 5.22
CA LYS A 191 9.25 -18.04 4.83
C LYS A 191 8.23 -16.93 4.55
N LEU A 192 8.08 -16.00 5.48
CA LEU A 192 7.01 -14.99 5.44
C LEU A 192 7.24 -13.89 4.37
N ALA A 193 8.50 -13.53 4.13
CA ALA A 193 8.94 -12.50 3.17
C ALA A 193 9.99 -13.07 2.19
N SER A 194 9.68 -14.24 1.64
CA SER A 194 10.60 -15.08 0.86
C SER A 194 11.16 -14.41 -0.41
N SER A 195 10.43 -13.46 -0.99
CA SER A 195 10.86 -12.71 -2.17
C SER A 195 12.00 -11.76 -1.78
N GLU A 196 11.76 -10.93 -0.78
CA GLU A 196 12.63 -9.85 -0.30
C GLU A 196 13.90 -10.43 0.31
N PHE A 197 13.75 -11.50 1.11
CA PHE A 197 14.86 -12.22 1.74
C PHE A 197 15.80 -12.90 0.73
N ASN A 198 15.30 -13.30 -0.45
CA ASN A 198 16.14 -13.85 -1.52
C ASN A 198 16.67 -12.75 -2.47
N GLY A 199 15.93 -11.66 -2.66
CA GLY A 199 16.41 -10.43 -3.29
C GLY A 199 17.67 -9.90 -2.58
N ALA A 200 17.60 -9.80 -1.25
CA ALA A 200 18.71 -9.39 -0.39
C ALA A 200 20.00 -10.19 -0.65
N LYS A 201 19.90 -11.53 -0.67
CA LYS A 201 21.04 -12.42 -0.97
C LYS A 201 21.61 -12.15 -2.36
N SER A 202 20.76 -12.07 -3.38
CA SER A 202 21.21 -11.83 -4.76
C SER A 202 21.86 -10.45 -4.92
N SER A 203 21.33 -9.43 -4.26
CA SER A 203 21.93 -8.09 -4.17
C SER A 203 23.30 -8.14 -3.49
N TYR A 204 23.44 -8.87 -2.37
CA TYR A 204 24.70 -9.01 -1.65
C TYR A 204 25.77 -9.80 -2.43
N GLU A 205 25.41 -10.90 -3.09
CA GLU A 205 26.33 -11.67 -3.95
C GLU A 205 26.88 -10.81 -5.09
N LYS A 206 26.02 -10.00 -5.73
CA LYS A 206 26.44 -9.01 -6.74
C LYS A 206 27.39 -7.98 -6.15
N ALA A 207 27.11 -7.47 -4.94
CA ALA A 207 28.00 -6.54 -4.25
C ALA A 207 29.39 -7.15 -3.98
N MET A 208 29.46 -8.37 -3.45
CA MET A 208 30.74 -9.03 -3.14
C MET A 208 31.59 -9.28 -4.39
N LYS A 209 30.96 -9.52 -5.55
CA LYS A 209 31.66 -9.51 -6.84
C LYS A 209 32.26 -8.13 -7.16
N TYR A 210 31.51 -7.04 -6.96
CA TYR A 210 32.03 -5.69 -7.17
C TYR A 210 33.14 -5.29 -6.18
N VAL A 211 33.12 -5.80 -4.94
CA VAL A 211 34.22 -5.63 -3.97
C VAL A 211 35.49 -6.30 -4.50
N LYS A 212 35.40 -7.55 -4.97
CA LYS A 212 36.53 -8.29 -5.58
C LYS A 212 37.05 -7.62 -6.85
N ASP A 213 36.18 -6.99 -7.64
CA ASP A 213 36.54 -6.22 -8.83
C ASP A 213 37.14 -4.82 -8.53
N GLY A 214 37.27 -4.41 -7.25
CA GLY A 214 37.73 -3.06 -6.86
C GLY A 214 36.68 -1.94 -7.08
N LYS A 215 35.48 -2.28 -7.55
CA LYS A 215 34.43 -1.34 -8.02
C LYS A 215 33.58 -0.82 -6.86
N ALA A 216 34.22 -0.12 -5.91
CA ALA A 216 33.61 0.34 -4.65
C ALA A 216 32.23 1.01 -4.81
N LYS A 217 32.07 1.97 -5.73
CA LYS A 217 30.77 2.61 -6.02
C LYS A 217 29.64 1.62 -6.37
N SER A 218 29.97 0.55 -7.11
CA SER A 218 29.01 -0.49 -7.48
C SER A 218 28.73 -1.43 -6.32
N ALA A 219 29.76 -1.81 -5.55
CA ALA A 219 29.60 -2.60 -4.34
C ALA A 219 28.67 -1.91 -3.33
N LYS A 220 28.98 -0.66 -2.95
CA LYS A 220 28.16 0.16 -2.02
C LYS A 220 26.69 0.23 -2.47
N LYS A 221 26.45 0.48 -3.76
CA LYS A 221 25.09 0.51 -4.34
C LYS A 221 24.33 -0.81 -4.11
N TYR A 222 24.97 -1.96 -4.34
CA TYR A 222 24.32 -3.26 -4.21
C TYR A 222 24.21 -3.75 -2.75
N ILE A 223 25.07 -3.31 -1.82
CA ILE A 223 24.86 -3.55 -0.37
C ILE A 223 23.70 -2.70 0.13
N GLY A 224 23.60 -1.43 -0.30
CA GLY A 224 22.44 -0.58 0.02
C GLY A 224 21.11 -1.19 -0.47
N TYR A 225 21.10 -1.84 -1.64
CA TYR A 225 19.95 -2.64 -2.08
C TYR A 225 19.71 -3.86 -1.17
N ALA A 226 20.74 -4.65 -0.87
CA ALA A 226 20.62 -5.83 -0.01
C ALA A 226 20.11 -5.50 1.42
N ILE A 227 20.51 -4.35 1.96
CA ILE A 227 20.02 -3.81 3.23
C ILE A 227 18.55 -3.39 3.11
N GLY A 228 18.19 -2.65 2.07
CA GLY A 228 16.80 -2.22 1.84
C GLY A 228 15.83 -3.36 1.53
N ASP A 229 16.33 -4.46 0.94
CA ASP A 229 15.59 -5.71 0.75
C ASP A 229 15.32 -6.37 2.12
N LEU A 230 16.30 -6.44 3.02
CA LEU A 230 16.10 -6.96 4.39
C LEU A 230 15.19 -6.10 5.25
N ASP A 231 15.23 -4.77 5.08
CA ASP A 231 14.32 -3.86 5.80
C ASP A 231 12.86 -4.05 5.36
N ARG A 232 12.59 -4.20 4.06
CA ARG A 232 11.27 -4.63 3.56
C ARG A 232 10.86 -6.00 4.09
N ALA A 233 11.79 -6.96 4.14
CA ALA A 233 11.50 -8.30 4.64
C ALA A 233 11.09 -8.30 6.13
N LEU A 234 11.69 -7.42 6.94
CA LEU A 234 11.33 -7.23 8.35
C LEU A 234 9.99 -6.50 8.52
N GLU A 235 9.69 -5.50 7.68
CA GLU A 235 8.41 -4.80 7.65
C GLU A 235 7.25 -5.76 7.28
N GLU A 236 7.44 -6.58 6.25
CA GLU A 236 6.47 -7.59 5.79
C GLU A 236 6.24 -8.70 6.83
N VAL A 237 7.28 -9.16 7.54
CA VAL A 237 7.13 -10.05 8.69
C VAL A 237 6.31 -9.39 9.80
N GLY A 238 6.54 -8.10 10.07
CA GLY A 238 5.75 -7.32 11.02
C GLY A 238 4.27 -7.24 10.64
N ARG A 239 3.98 -6.95 9.38
CA ARG A 239 2.63 -6.94 8.81
C ARG A 239 1.94 -8.29 8.97
N LYS A 240 2.56 -9.37 8.49
CA LYS A 240 2.02 -10.73 8.58
C LYS A 240 1.85 -11.22 10.03
N THR A 241 2.66 -10.75 10.97
CA THR A 241 2.50 -11.08 12.40
C THR A 241 1.25 -10.42 12.98
N ALA A 242 0.93 -9.18 12.58
CA ALA A 242 -0.31 -8.50 12.96
C ALA A 242 -1.54 -9.16 12.31
N GLU A 243 -1.47 -9.51 11.03
CA GLU A 243 -2.52 -10.23 10.31
C GLU A 243 -2.78 -11.62 10.91
N LYS A 244 -1.72 -12.36 11.26
CA LYS A 244 -1.83 -13.63 11.99
C LYS A 244 -2.57 -13.47 13.32
N THR A 245 -2.34 -12.36 14.02
CA THR A 245 -3.03 -12.08 15.29
C THR A 245 -4.54 -11.91 15.07
N LYS A 246 -4.96 -11.18 14.03
CA LYS A 246 -6.39 -11.11 13.63
C LYS A 246 -6.94 -12.50 13.26
N ALA A 247 -6.18 -13.31 12.53
CA ALA A 247 -6.60 -14.64 12.11
C ALA A 247 -6.77 -15.59 13.30
N ASP A 248 -5.87 -15.53 14.29
CA ASP A 248 -5.98 -16.26 15.55
C ASP A 248 -7.22 -15.83 16.36
N GLU A 249 -7.51 -14.52 16.42
CA GLU A 249 -8.72 -13.98 17.07
C GLU A 249 -10.02 -14.43 16.36
N GLU A 250 -10.10 -14.27 15.04
CA GLU A 250 -11.27 -14.69 14.25
C GLU A 250 -11.48 -16.21 14.30
N LYS A 251 -10.42 -17.01 14.34
CA LYS A 251 -10.49 -18.48 14.49
C LYS A 251 -11.07 -18.89 15.85
N VAL A 252 -10.73 -18.18 16.93
CA VAL A 252 -11.31 -18.42 18.26
C VAL A 252 -12.80 -18.06 18.28
N LEU A 253 -13.19 -16.91 17.71
CA LEU A 253 -14.60 -16.50 17.61
C LEU A 253 -15.42 -17.44 16.72
N MET A 254 -14.84 -17.92 15.61
CA MET A 254 -15.43 -18.94 14.75
C MET A 254 -15.68 -20.24 15.52
N ALA A 255 -14.68 -20.74 16.26
CA ALA A 255 -14.80 -21.97 17.05
C ALA A 255 -15.89 -21.86 18.14
N GLU A 256 -16.06 -20.69 18.76
CA GLU A 256 -17.16 -20.44 19.71
C GLU A 256 -18.54 -20.57 19.02
N LYS A 257 -18.75 -19.92 17.87
CA LYS A 257 -20.04 -19.97 17.16
C LYS A 257 -20.32 -21.34 16.56
N LYS A 258 -19.28 -22.04 16.09
CA LYS A 258 -19.32 -23.45 15.69
C LYS A 258 -19.84 -24.34 16.82
N GLN A 259 -19.29 -24.23 18.03
CA GLN A 259 -19.78 -25.01 19.17
C GLN A 259 -21.23 -24.69 19.51
N LEU A 260 -21.62 -23.40 19.55
CA LEU A 260 -23.01 -23.01 19.83
C LEU A 260 -24.00 -23.55 18.79
N ALA A 261 -23.62 -23.58 17.49
CA ALA A 261 -24.44 -24.16 16.43
C ALA A 261 -24.63 -25.67 16.61
N LEU A 262 -23.55 -26.39 16.93
CA LEU A 262 -23.59 -27.83 17.23
C LEU A 262 -24.46 -28.12 18.47
N ASP A 263 -24.30 -27.35 19.54
CA ASP A 263 -25.09 -27.47 20.79
C ASP A 263 -26.59 -27.21 20.55
N ALA A 264 -26.95 -26.39 19.57
CA ALA A 264 -28.33 -26.15 19.14
C ALA A 264 -28.90 -27.25 18.22
N GLY A 265 -28.11 -28.26 17.84
CA GLY A 265 -28.52 -29.35 16.95
C GLY A 265 -28.51 -28.97 15.46
N ALA A 266 -27.67 -28.02 15.04
CA ALA A 266 -27.58 -27.59 13.64
C ALA A 266 -27.19 -28.72 12.66
N GLU A 267 -26.52 -29.79 13.11
CA GLU A 267 -26.20 -30.95 12.24
C GLU A 267 -27.44 -31.69 11.73
N GLU A 268 -28.55 -31.66 12.48
CA GLU A 268 -29.84 -32.22 12.06
C GLU A 268 -30.79 -31.15 11.51
N LYS A 269 -30.78 -29.94 12.08
CA LYS A 269 -31.76 -28.88 11.82
C LYS A 269 -31.35 -27.88 10.72
N ALA A 270 -30.06 -27.79 10.39
CA ALA A 270 -29.49 -26.72 9.55
C ALA A 270 -28.28 -27.20 8.71
N LEU A 271 -28.27 -28.49 8.32
CA LEU A 271 -27.10 -29.18 7.75
C LEU A 271 -26.43 -28.42 6.58
N ARG A 272 -27.21 -27.91 5.63
CA ARG A 272 -26.69 -27.16 4.46
C ARG A 272 -25.89 -25.92 4.86
N ASP A 273 -26.41 -25.15 5.80
CA ASP A 273 -25.80 -23.89 6.25
C ASP A 273 -24.51 -24.18 7.06
N LEU A 274 -24.51 -25.31 7.77
CA LEU A 274 -23.39 -25.84 8.52
C LEU A 274 -22.30 -26.47 7.63
N GLU A 275 -22.66 -27.10 6.51
CA GLU A 275 -21.73 -27.56 5.48
C GLU A 275 -21.03 -26.37 4.78
N TYR A 276 -21.78 -25.32 4.44
CA TYR A 276 -21.20 -24.08 3.92
C TYR A 276 -20.18 -23.45 4.90
N ALA A 277 -20.52 -23.40 6.19
CA ALA A 277 -19.61 -22.91 7.23
C ALA A 277 -18.32 -23.76 7.35
N ARG A 278 -18.44 -25.09 7.24
CA ARG A 278 -17.30 -26.03 7.24
C ARG A 278 -16.37 -25.84 6.04
N ASP A 279 -16.89 -25.57 4.84
CA ASP A 279 -16.05 -25.33 3.67
C ASP A 279 -15.30 -23.99 3.74
N ARG A 280 -15.92 -22.94 4.31
CA ARG A 280 -15.23 -21.67 4.61
C ARG A 280 -14.15 -21.83 5.68
N GLU A 281 -14.40 -22.64 6.71
CA GLU A 281 -13.39 -22.99 7.73
C GLU A 281 -12.19 -23.72 7.11
N ARG A 282 -12.43 -24.67 6.21
CA ARG A 282 -11.39 -25.39 5.47
C ARG A 282 -10.53 -24.47 4.59
N LEU A 283 -11.13 -23.48 3.94
CA LEU A 283 -10.38 -22.47 3.19
C LEU A 283 -9.54 -21.58 4.12
N ALA A 284 -10.07 -21.23 5.29
CA ALA A 284 -9.36 -20.45 6.30
C ALA A 284 -8.14 -21.18 6.88
N ASP A 285 -8.25 -22.49 7.12
CA ASP A 285 -7.12 -23.36 7.48
C ASP A 285 -6.06 -23.36 6.37
N GLN A 286 -6.47 -23.49 5.10
CA GLN A 286 -5.55 -23.53 3.95
C GLN A 286 -4.76 -22.22 3.74
N SER A 287 -5.41 -21.05 3.85
CA SER A 287 -4.71 -19.75 3.84
C SER A 287 -3.80 -19.57 5.06
N TYR A 288 -4.21 -20.05 6.23
CA TYR A 288 -3.40 -19.97 7.45
C TYR A 288 -2.14 -20.83 7.36
N GLU A 289 -2.21 -22.03 6.78
CA GLU A 289 -1.05 -22.90 6.55
C GLU A 289 -0.10 -22.36 5.47
N SER A 290 -0.61 -21.63 4.47
CA SER A 290 0.22 -20.99 3.43
C SER A 290 0.91 -19.71 3.89
N GLY A 291 0.46 -19.11 4.99
CA GLY A 291 0.95 -17.82 5.50
C GLY A 291 0.26 -16.60 4.87
N ASP A 292 -0.89 -16.81 4.22
CA ASP A 292 -1.88 -15.78 3.90
C ASP A 292 -2.80 -15.58 5.11
N PHE A 293 -2.34 -14.76 6.06
CA PHE A 293 -3.09 -14.56 7.29
C PHE A 293 -4.31 -13.62 7.15
N ASP A 294 -4.34 -12.74 6.13
CA ASP A 294 -5.50 -11.87 5.93
C ASP A 294 -6.64 -12.63 5.23
N GLY A 295 -6.37 -13.40 4.17
CA GLY A 295 -7.37 -14.30 3.56
C GLY A 295 -7.84 -15.40 4.51
N ALA A 296 -6.97 -15.86 5.42
CA ALA A 296 -7.38 -16.71 6.55
C ALA A 296 -8.35 -15.98 7.50
N ALA A 297 -8.04 -14.76 7.93
CA ALA A 297 -8.90 -13.98 8.82
C ALA A 297 -10.28 -13.67 8.20
N ARG A 298 -10.32 -13.36 6.89
CA ARG A 298 -11.56 -13.22 6.11
C ARG A 298 -12.34 -14.54 6.12
N SER A 299 -11.71 -15.65 5.75
CA SER A 299 -12.37 -16.95 5.66
C SER A 299 -12.86 -17.50 7.02
N TYR A 300 -12.15 -17.24 8.13
CA TYR A 300 -12.65 -17.56 9.49
C TYR A 300 -13.87 -16.70 9.86
N ARG A 301 -13.90 -15.42 9.43
CA ARG A 301 -15.05 -14.53 9.64
C ARG A 301 -16.27 -15.01 8.84
N ASP A 302 -16.09 -15.45 7.60
CA ASP A 302 -17.16 -16.01 6.79
C ASP A 302 -17.70 -17.33 7.37
N ALA A 303 -16.79 -18.21 7.81
CA ALA A 303 -17.15 -19.44 8.51
C ALA A 303 -17.93 -19.16 9.80
N LYS A 304 -17.48 -18.18 10.60
CA LYS A 304 -18.18 -17.70 11.81
C LYS A 304 -19.58 -17.20 11.49
N THR A 305 -19.77 -16.43 10.43
CA THR A 305 -21.08 -15.96 9.97
C THR A 305 -21.97 -17.12 9.52
N GLY A 306 -21.43 -18.09 8.77
CA GLY A 306 -22.14 -19.32 8.41
C GLY A 306 -22.59 -20.14 9.63
N TYR A 307 -21.74 -20.28 10.65
CA TYR A 307 -22.11 -20.93 11.90
C TYR A 307 -23.16 -20.15 12.72
N VAL A 308 -23.19 -18.81 12.64
CA VAL A 308 -24.29 -18.00 13.21
C VAL A 308 -25.60 -18.26 12.46
N GLY A 309 -25.58 -18.28 11.12
CA GLY A 309 -26.75 -18.64 10.32
C GLY A 309 -27.29 -20.04 10.67
N ALA A 310 -26.42 -21.06 10.73
CA ALA A 310 -26.79 -22.41 11.11
C ALA A 310 -27.36 -22.52 12.54
N LEU A 311 -26.84 -21.73 13.49
CA LEU A 311 -27.37 -21.59 14.86
C LEU A 311 -28.77 -20.97 14.87
N GLU A 312 -29.03 -20.00 14.00
CA GLU A 312 -30.34 -19.35 13.88
C GLU A 312 -31.36 -20.24 13.17
N THR A 313 -31.00 -20.90 12.06
CA THR A 313 -31.83 -21.92 11.39
C THR A 313 -32.21 -23.05 12.37
N ALA A 314 -31.27 -23.51 13.20
CA ALA A 314 -31.52 -24.52 14.22
C ALA A 314 -32.55 -24.07 15.27
N LYS A 315 -32.45 -22.81 15.75
CA LYS A 315 -33.40 -22.21 16.71
C LYS A 315 -34.78 -21.95 16.07
N ARG A 316 -34.82 -21.38 14.86
CA ARG A 316 -36.08 -21.12 14.10
C ARG A 316 -36.85 -22.44 13.91
N THR A 317 -36.16 -23.52 13.54
CA THR A 317 -36.74 -24.88 13.40
C THR A 317 -37.32 -25.42 14.72
N GLU A 318 -36.63 -25.23 15.84
CA GLU A 318 -37.11 -25.67 17.16
C GLU A 318 -38.32 -24.87 17.66
N LEU A 319 -38.34 -23.56 17.42
CA LEU A 319 -39.49 -22.70 17.72
C LEU A 319 -40.71 -23.08 16.88
N ALA A 320 -40.52 -23.37 15.58
CA ALA A 320 -41.59 -23.83 14.71
C ALA A 320 -42.16 -25.21 15.14
N ALA A 321 -41.30 -26.13 15.56
CA ALA A 321 -41.71 -27.44 16.10
C ALA A 321 -42.54 -27.29 17.39
N ASN A 322 -42.14 -26.37 18.28
CA ASN A 322 -42.86 -26.10 19.53
C ASN A 322 -44.22 -25.40 19.29
N ASN A 323 -44.29 -24.41 18.39
CA ASN A 323 -45.53 -23.69 18.08
C ASN A 323 -46.58 -24.60 17.42
N ASN A 324 -46.18 -25.51 16.54
CA ASN A 324 -47.08 -26.51 15.96
C ASN A 324 -47.65 -27.51 16.98
N ASN A 325 -47.07 -27.58 18.19
CA ASN A 325 -47.49 -28.49 19.26
C ASN A 325 -48.51 -27.85 20.23
N THR A 326 -48.82 -26.55 20.09
CA THR A 326 -49.75 -25.80 20.97
C THR A 326 -50.97 -25.21 20.25
N GLY A 327 -50.99 -25.19 18.92
CA GLY A 327 -52.08 -24.60 18.13
C GLY A 327 -53.29 -25.52 17.89
N ASN A 328 -54.27 -25.55 18.80
CA ASN A 328 -55.57 -26.19 18.53
C ASN A 328 -56.78 -25.29 18.87
N ASN A 329 -57.52 -24.93 17.80
CA ASN A 329 -58.89 -24.43 17.75
C ASN A 329 -59.21 -22.93 18.07
N SER A 330 -59.49 -22.20 16.98
CA SER A 330 -60.54 -21.15 16.81
C SER A 330 -60.63 -19.91 17.72
N GLY A 331 -60.72 -18.71 17.10
CA GLY A 331 -61.80 -17.77 17.46
C GLY A 331 -61.57 -16.25 17.38
N SER A 332 -62.06 -15.63 16.29
CA SER A 332 -62.61 -14.25 16.24
C SER A 332 -61.65 -13.03 16.32
N TYR A 333 -62.25 -11.85 16.14
CA TYR A 333 -61.67 -10.53 15.85
C TYR A 333 -61.52 -9.57 17.05
N ASP A 334 -60.68 -8.55 16.81
CA ASP A 334 -60.66 -7.16 17.33
C ASP A 334 -60.05 -6.75 18.70
N ASP A 335 -59.13 -5.79 18.54
CA ASP A 335 -58.77 -4.62 19.38
C ASP A 335 -58.08 -4.77 20.75
N GLY A 336 -57.16 -3.83 21.04
CA GLY A 336 -56.86 -3.38 22.40
C GLY A 336 -55.49 -3.67 23.03
N GLY A 337 -54.44 -2.92 22.63
CA GLY A 337 -53.52 -2.32 23.62
C GLY A 337 -52.05 -2.77 23.73
N ASN A 338 -51.15 -1.84 23.41
CA ASN A 338 -49.79 -1.61 23.95
C ASN A 338 -48.95 -2.78 24.51
N GLY A 339 -47.88 -3.12 23.77
CA GLY A 339 -46.67 -3.76 24.31
C GLY A 339 -45.39 -3.13 23.74
N TYR A 340 -44.67 -2.34 24.55
CA TYR A 340 -43.32 -1.85 24.18
C TYR A 340 -42.30 -2.98 24.39
N GLY A 341 -41.54 -3.34 23.35
CA GLY A 341 -40.54 -4.42 23.46
C GLY A 341 -39.73 -4.73 22.20
N GLY A 342 -39.57 -3.78 21.28
CA GLY A 342 -38.71 -3.97 20.10
C GLY A 342 -37.23 -3.90 20.49
N GLY A 343 -36.52 -5.02 20.38
CA GLY A 343 -35.06 -5.04 20.31
C GLY A 343 -34.59 -4.99 18.86
N ASP A 344 -33.41 -4.42 18.61
CA ASP A 344 -32.83 -4.33 17.27
C ASP A 344 -32.32 -5.69 16.78
N GLU A 345 -33.22 -6.51 16.23
CA GLU A 345 -32.84 -7.63 15.37
C GLU A 345 -32.42 -7.07 14.00
N VAL A 346 -31.11 -7.10 13.72
CA VAL A 346 -30.55 -6.68 12.43
C VAL A 346 -31.02 -7.66 11.35
N PRO A 347 -31.75 -7.24 10.30
CA PRO A 347 -32.28 -8.17 9.31
C PRO A 347 -31.17 -8.93 8.57
N GLY A 348 -31.32 -10.25 8.49
CA GLY A 348 -30.45 -11.11 7.68
C GLY A 348 -30.54 -10.78 6.19
N ILE A 349 -29.53 -11.22 5.42
CA ILE A 349 -29.43 -10.95 3.98
C ILE A 349 -30.62 -11.52 3.19
N ASP A 350 -31.23 -12.61 3.66
CA ASP A 350 -32.39 -13.24 3.04
C ASP A 350 -33.75 -12.66 3.52
N ASP A 351 -33.78 -11.97 4.67
CA ASP A 351 -35.02 -11.44 5.30
C ASP A 351 -35.39 -10.02 4.79
N ILE A 352 -34.90 -9.61 3.60
CA ILE A 352 -35.44 -8.41 2.92
C ILE A 352 -36.72 -8.79 2.17
N GLU A 353 -37.85 -8.59 2.84
CA GLU A 353 -39.11 -8.32 2.15
C GLU A 353 -38.95 -7.07 1.27
N ILE A 354 -38.73 -7.30 -0.03
CA ILE A 354 -39.32 -6.42 -1.05
C ILE A 354 -40.83 -6.52 -0.83
N PRO A 355 -41.53 -5.43 -0.45
CA PRO A 355 -42.97 -5.47 -0.24
C PRO A 355 -43.68 -5.94 -1.52
N ASP A 356 -44.82 -6.60 -1.39
CA ASP A 356 -45.57 -7.12 -2.55
C ASP A 356 -46.37 -5.99 -3.23
N ILE A 357 -45.67 -5.13 -3.99
CA ILE A 357 -46.23 -3.90 -4.58
C ILE A 357 -46.82 -4.14 -5.99
N GLY A 358 -47.71 -5.13 -6.08
CA GLY A 358 -48.67 -5.27 -7.17
C GLY A 358 -48.27 -6.28 -8.24
N VAL A 359 -49.22 -7.18 -8.54
CA VAL A 359 -49.10 -8.21 -9.57
C VAL A 359 -49.19 -7.56 -10.97
N GLY A 360 -48.04 -7.17 -11.51
CA GLY A 360 -47.86 -6.90 -12.94
C GLY A 360 -47.78 -8.22 -13.70
N GLY A 361 -48.55 -8.37 -14.78
CA GLY A 361 -48.51 -9.59 -15.57
C GLY A 361 -48.83 -9.37 -17.04
N ASP A 362 -47.88 -9.71 -17.90
CA ASP A 362 -48.17 -10.41 -19.15
C ASP A 362 -46.99 -11.33 -19.56
N ASN A 363 -47.24 -12.30 -20.45
CA ASN A 363 -46.27 -13.36 -20.76
C ASN A 363 -45.16 -12.90 -21.72
N SER A 364 -44.03 -12.46 -21.15
CA SER A 364 -42.73 -12.52 -21.82
C SER A 364 -41.69 -13.13 -20.88
N ASP A 365 -41.15 -14.29 -21.23
CA ASP A 365 -40.23 -15.04 -20.36
C ASP A 365 -38.79 -14.46 -20.39
N LEU A 366 -38.62 -13.34 -19.67
CA LEU A 366 -37.33 -12.68 -19.48
C LEU A 366 -36.32 -13.56 -18.71
N SER A 367 -36.75 -14.63 -18.03
CA SER A 367 -35.89 -15.41 -17.11
C SER A 367 -34.73 -16.13 -17.81
N SER A 368 -34.92 -16.50 -19.07
CA SER A 368 -33.91 -17.23 -19.87
C SER A 368 -32.82 -16.33 -20.47
N GLY A 369 -33.02 -15.01 -20.50
CA GLY A 369 -32.13 -14.07 -21.20
C GLY A 369 -31.66 -12.88 -20.38
N LEU A 370 -32.50 -12.32 -19.49
CA LEU A 370 -32.18 -11.07 -18.79
C LEU A 370 -30.91 -11.16 -17.89
N PRO A 371 -30.66 -12.26 -17.14
CA PRO A 371 -29.40 -12.42 -16.42
C PRO A 371 -28.16 -12.44 -17.32
N ALA A 372 -28.28 -12.95 -18.55
CA ALA A 372 -27.17 -13.08 -19.49
C ALA A 372 -26.80 -11.76 -20.22
N LEU A 373 -27.43 -10.64 -19.87
CA LEU A 373 -27.00 -9.30 -20.29
C LEU A 373 -25.90 -8.70 -19.42
N PHE A 374 -25.54 -9.37 -18.31
CA PHE A 374 -24.62 -8.85 -17.30
C PHE A 374 -23.39 -9.75 -17.13
N SER A 375 -22.25 -9.13 -16.85
CA SER A 375 -21.01 -9.82 -16.47
C SER A 375 -20.95 -10.14 -14.98
N GLY A 376 -21.65 -9.40 -14.13
CA GLY A 376 -21.82 -9.72 -12.70
C GLY A 376 -22.79 -10.87 -12.43
N VAL A 377 -22.94 -11.22 -11.15
CA VAL A 377 -23.97 -12.15 -10.66
C VAL A 377 -25.34 -11.49 -10.77
N ALA A 378 -26.12 -11.93 -11.76
CA ALA A 378 -27.48 -11.45 -12.02
C ALA A 378 -28.52 -12.53 -11.69
N GLU A 379 -29.50 -12.18 -10.86
CA GLU A 379 -30.62 -13.06 -10.49
C GLU A 379 -31.97 -12.38 -10.83
N TYR A 380 -32.77 -12.99 -11.70
CA TYR A 380 -34.10 -12.48 -12.05
C TYR A 380 -35.21 -13.37 -11.50
N ASN A 381 -36.05 -12.80 -10.63
CA ASN A 381 -37.24 -13.44 -10.09
C ASN A 381 -38.46 -13.06 -10.94
N SER A 382 -38.83 -13.94 -11.88
CA SER A 382 -39.97 -13.75 -12.80
C SER A 382 -41.33 -13.64 -12.10
N ALA A 383 -41.49 -14.19 -10.89
CA ALA A 383 -42.73 -14.09 -10.12
C ALA A 383 -42.89 -12.73 -9.42
N LYS A 384 -41.81 -11.95 -9.29
CA LYS A 384 -41.81 -10.59 -8.71
C LYS A 384 -41.43 -9.49 -9.71
N GLY A 385 -41.11 -9.84 -10.96
CA GLY A 385 -40.56 -8.91 -11.95
C GLY A 385 -39.23 -8.27 -11.52
N SER A 386 -38.51 -8.86 -10.56
CA SER A 386 -37.39 -8.20 -9.88
C SER A 386 -36.03 -8.79 -10.28
N LEU A 387 -35.08 -7.92 -10.63
CA LEU A 387 -33.69 -8.25 -10.90
C LEU A 387 -32.83 -7.85 -9.70
N SER A 388 -31.89 -8.71 -9.32
CA SER A 388 -30.79 -8.43 -8.40
C SER A 388 -29.46 -8.53 -9.14
N LEU A 389 -28.58 -7.54 -8.94
CA LEU A 389 -27.23 -7.49 -9.49
C LEU A 389 -26.23 -7.30 -8.36
N ASN A 390 -25.21 -8.14 -8.35
CA ASN A 390 -24.02 -8.01 -7.51
C ASN A 390 -22.81 -8.40 -8.37
N TRP A 391 -21.65 -7.84 -8.06
CA TRP A 391 -20.41 -8.13 -8.80
C TRP A 391 -19.44 -8.91 -7.92
N SER A 392 -18.51 -9.61 -8.53
CA SER A 392 -17.39 -10.27 -7.85
C SER A 392 -16.06 -9.58 -8.17
N ASP A 393 -15.96 -8.97 -9.36
CA ASP A 393 -14.79 -8.23 -9.85
C ASP A 393 -15.15 -6.81 -10.36
N GLY A 394 -14.20 -5.89 -10.27
CA GLY A 394 -14.33 -4.53 -10.78
C GLY A 394 -14.42 -4.49 -12.30
N THR A 395 -13.80 -5.43 -13.01
CA THR A 395 -13.89 -5.49 -14.49
C THR A 395 -15.23 -6.05 -14.97
N GLU A 396 -15.92 -6.89 -14.18
CA GLU A 396 -17.33 -7.25 -14.42
C GLU A 396 -18.22 -5.99 -14.31
N LEU A 397 -18.09 -5.24 -13.21
CA LEU A 397 -18.81 -3.98 -13.02
C LEU A 397 -18.49 -2.96 -14.13
N GLN A 398 -17.25 -2.93 -14.64
CA GLN A 398 -16.86 -2.05 -15.75
C GLN A 398 -17.62 -2.36 -17.04
N GLN A 399 -17.91 -3.64 -17.32
CA GLN A 399 -18.67 -4.09 -18.49
C GLN A 399 -20.15 -3.73 -18.34
N ASP A 400 -20.71 -3.88 -17.14
CA ASP A 400 -22.11 -3.58 -16.82
C ASP A 400 -22.40 -2.08 -16.63
N MET A 401 -21.37 -1.22 -16.60
CA MET A 401 -21.49 0.22 -16.40
C MET A 401 -21.37 1.06 -17.67
N LYS A 402 -22.39 1.88 -17.93
CA LYS A 402 -22.39 2.92 -18.95
C LYS A 402 -21.85 4.24 -18.40
N ARG A 403 -20.71 4.71 -18.92
CA ARG A 403 -20.22 6.08 -18.70
C ARG A 403 -21.13 7.10 -19.38
N LEU A 404 -21.58 8.10 -18.63
CA LEU A 404 -22.34 9.25 -19.15
C LEU A 404 -21.47 10.52 -19.22
N ALA A 405 -20.60 10.73 -18.23
CA ALA A 405 -19.65 11.85 -18.22
C ALA A 405 -18.38 11.52 -17.41
N GLY A 406 -17.34 12.33 -17.60
CA GLY A 406 -16.01 12.14 -16.99
C GLY A 406 -15.02 11.46 -17.93
N ASP A 407 -13.73 11.59 -17.58
CA ASP A 407 -12.61 10.97 -18.27
C ASP A 407 -12.35 9.57 -17.66
N PRO A 408 -12.43 8.48 -18.45
CA PRO A 408 -12.27 7.12 -17.94
C PRO A 408 -10.90 6.84 -17.31
N ALA A 409 -9.84 7.58 -17.65
CA ALA A 409 -8.52 7.40 -17.04
C ALA A 409 -8.50 7.73 -15.52
N ASN A 410 -9.58 8.32 -15.01
CA ASN A 410 -9.74 8.72 -13.61
C ASN A 410 -10.84 7.91 -12.87
N ALA A 411 -11.34 6.85 -13.50
CA ALA A 411 -12.25 5.86 -12.93
C ALA A 411 -11.61 4.48 -13.06
N ILE A 412 -10.96 4.05 -11.98
CA ILE A 412 -10.26 2.77 -11.89
C ILE A 412 -11.27 1.69 -11.53
N PHE A 413 -11.19 0.57 -12.24
CA PHE A 413 -11.94 -0.65 -12.01
C PHE A 413 -10.91 -1.77 -11.82
N GLU A 414 -10.74 -2.23 -10.58
CA GLU A 414 -9.73 -3.21 -10.18
C GLU A 414 -10.40 -4.42 -9.50
N GLY A 415 -9.93 -5.62 -9.86
CA GLY A 415 -10.19 -6.87 -9.15
C GLY A 415 -9.16 -7.15 -8.06
N ASP A 416 -9.32 -8.30 -7.40
CA ASP A 416 -8.56 -8.72 -6.21
C ASP A 416 -7.03 -8.75 -6.42
N GLU A 417 -6.54 -8.98 -7.64
CA GLU A 417 -5.09 -8.93 -7.96
C GLU A 417 -4.51 -7.51 -8.14
N GLY A 418 -5.35 -6.49 -8.36
CA GLY A 418 -4.90 -5.16 -8.81
C GLY A 418 -4.66 -4.13 -7.69
N VAL A 419 -5.42 -4.19 -6.60
CA VAL A 419 -5.47 -3.10 -5.62
C VAL A 419 -4.28 -3.15 -4.66
N GLY A 420 -3.43 -2.13 -4.71
CA GLY A 420 -2.15 -2.09 -3.97
C GLY A 420 -2.25 -2.27 -2.45
N SER A 421 -2.05 -3.51 -1.99
CA SER A 421 -1.75 -3.96 -0.62
C SER A 421 -2.41 -3.15 0.51
N GLY A 422 -3.71 -3.37 0.75
CA GLY A 422 -4.39 -2.90 1.97
C GLY A 422 -5.74 -2.22 1.77
N GLN A 423 -6.58 -2.77 0.89
CA GLN A 423 -7.99 -2.39 0.75
C GLN A 423 -8.83 -3.68 0.83
N ASP A 424 -9.61 -3.84 1.89
CA ASP A 424 -10.57 -4.95 1.99
C ASP A 424 -11.77 -4.64 1.08
N GLY A 425 -12.07 -5.51 0.12
CA GLY A 425 -13.21 -5.41 -0.78
C GLY A 425 -13.18 -6.58 -1.75
N ASN A 426 -14.32 -6.96 -2.30
CA ASN A 426 -14.36 -8.00 -3.33
C ASN A 426 -13.86 -7.44 -4.67
N TYR A 427 -14.12 -6.16 -4.90
CA TYR A 427 -13.71 -5.38 -6.06
C TYR A 427 -13.57 -3.91 -5.68
N VAL A 428 -12.90 -3.13 -6.54
CA VAL A 428 -12.71 -1.71 -6.32
C VAL A 428 -13.10 -0.90 -7.55
N MET A 429 -14.16 -0.10 -7.40
CA MET A 429 -14.38 1.09 -8.23
C MET A 429 -13.80 2.32 -7.49
N ALA A 430 -12.84 3.01 -8.10
CA ALA A 430 -12.19 4.18 -7.51
C ALA A 430 -12.13 5.39 -8.45
N GLY A 431 -12.80 6.48 -8.08
CA GLY A 431 -12.66 7.78 -8.76
C GLY A 431 -11.65 8.69 -8.07
N ASN A 432 -11.06 9.67 -8.78
CA ASN A 432 -10.32 10.79 -8.15
C ASN A 432 -10.61 12.20 -8.73
N THR A 433 -11.29 12.31 -9.87
CA THR A 433 -11.69 13.60 -10.50
C THR A 433 -13.21 13.82 -10.39
N ALA A 434 -13.89 14.00 -11.52
CA ALA A 434 -15.34 14.01 -11.65
C ALA A 434 -15.78 12.93 -12.65
N GLY A 435 -16.92 12.29 -12.38
CA GLY A 435 -17.46 11.23 -13.21
C GLY A 435 -18.96 11.03 -13.00
N TYR A 436 -19.62 10.48 -14.01
CA TYR A 436 -21.02 10.07 -13.97
C TYR A 436 -21.18 8.75 -14.73
N TYR A 437 -21.54 7.71 -14.00
CA TYR A 437 -21.71 6.34 -14.52
C TYR A 437 -23.04 5.77 -14.02
N VAL A 438 -23.70 4.97 -14.83
CA VAL A 438 -24.89 4.21 -14.45
C VAL A 438 -24.70 2.73 -14.78
N VAL A 439 -25.26 1.85 -13.96
CA VAL A 439 -25.41 0.43 -14.32
C VAL A 439 -26.39 0.36 -15.50
N ASN A 440 -26.08 -0.44 -16.53
CA ASN A 440 -26.95 -0.64 -17.69
C ASN A 440 -28.11 -1.58 -17.36
N ALA A 441 -28.89 -1.24 -16.33
CA ALA A 441 -30.08 -1.95 -15.87
C ALA A 441 -31.21 -0.94 -15.62
N GLY A 442 -32.29 -1.06 -16.39
CA GLY A 442 -33.47 -0.21 -16.25
C GLY A 442 -34.40 -0.72 -15.15
N PHE A 443 -34.79 0.16 -14.24
CA PHE A 443 -35.73 -0.14 -13.16
C PHE A 443 -36.95 0.78 -13.23
N GLU A 444 -38.10 0.31 -12.75
CA GLU A 444 -39.36 1.06 -12.70
C GLU A 444 -40.09 0.82 -11.36
N ASP A 445 -40.59 1.89 -10.74
CA ASP A 445 -41.33 1.92 -9.45
C ASP A 445 -40.65 1.33 -8.20
N GLY A 446 -39.52 0.63 -8.31
CA GLY A 446 -38.76 0.12 -7.16
C GLY A 446 -37.30 -0.20 -7.48
N VAL A 447 -36.36 0.38 -6.72
CA VAL A 447 -34.92 0.07 -6.81
C VAL A 447 -34.20 0.35 -5.50
N VAL A 448 -33.21 -0.49 -5.17
CA VAL A 448 -32.34 -0.40 -3.99
C VAL A 448 -30.90 -0.44 -4.47
N ILE A 449 -30.09 0.51 -3.99
CA ILE A 449 -28.63 0.49 -4.07
C ILE A 449 -28.10 0.31 -2.66
N ARG A 450 -27.23 -0.68 -2.46
CA ARG A 450 -26.39 -0.81 -1.27
C ARG A 450 -24.95 -0.72 -1.71
N ALA A 451 -24.21 0.24 -1.16
CA ALA A 451 -22.83 0.51 -1.52
C ALA A 451 -21.99 0.72 -0.27
N LYS A 452 -20.93 -0.07 -0.12
CA LYS A 452 -19.96 0.07 0.97
C LYS A 452 -18.80 0.94 0.51
N VAL A 453 -18.76 2.17 1.01
CA VAL A 453 -17.93 3.24 0.43
C VAL A 453 -16.88 3.76 1.41
N LEU A 454 -15.61 3.57 1.07
CA LEU A 454 -14.45 4.07 1.81
C LEU A 454 -13.92 5.37 1.17
N PHE A 455 -14.10 6.50 1.85
CA PHE A 455 -13.71 7.82 1.34
C PHE A 455 -12.25 8.15 1.62
N GLN A 456 -11.38 8.00 0.62
CA GLN A 456 -9.94 8.25 0.71
C GLN A 456 -9.57 9.75 0.79
N LEU A 457 -10.21 10.63 0.00
CA LEU A 457 -9.85 12.05 -0.06
C LEU A 457 -11.02 12.96 -0.46
N LEU A 458 -11.06 14.17 0.11
CA LEU A 458 -12.11 15.17 -0.09
C LEU A 458 -11.48 16.53 -0.43
N ILE A 459 -11.26 16.81 -1.71
CA ILE A 459 -10.57 17.99 -2.24
C ILE A 459 -11.59 19.15 -2.39
N ASN A 460 -11.15 20.40 -2.60
CA ASN A 460 -11.95 21.56 -3.04
C ASN A 460 -13.42 21.57 -2.55
N LYS A 461 -14.37 21.36 -3.47
CA LYS A 461 -15.82 21.19 -3.25
C LYS A 461 -16.18 19.73 -3.57
N PRO A 462 -15.98 18.80 -2.63
CA PRO A 462 -16.16 17.38 -2.91
C PRO A 462 -17.67 17.09 -2.98
N ASP A 463 -18.07 16.30 -3.97
CA ASP A 463 -19.40 15.71 -4.01
C ASP A 463 -19.30 14.23 -4.39
N PHE A 464 -20.17 13.42 -3.78
CA PHE A 464 -20.38 12.01 -4.11
C PHE A 464 -21.87 11.74 -3.94
N GLU A 465 -22.49 11.18 -4.97
CA GLU A 465 -23.93 11.03 -5.11
C GLU A 465 -24.26 9.62 -5.62
N LEU A 466 -25.08 8.88 -4.87
CA LEU A 466 -25.76 7.68 -5.37
C LEU A 466 -26.96 8.15 -6.21
N VAL A 467 -27.01 7.73 -7.47
CA VAL A 467 -27.98 8.20 -8.48
C VAL A 467 -29.06 7.15 -8.71
N LEU A 468 -30.33 7.55 -8.74
CA LEU A 468 -31.48 6.66 -8.99
C LEU A 468 -32.48 7.29 -9.97
N MET A 469 -33.18 6.42 -10.71
CA MET A 469 -34.15 6.79 -11.75
C MET A 469 -33.61 7.83 -12.73
N SER A 470 -32.40 7.59 -13.23
CA SER A 470 -31.74 8.42 -14.24
C SER A 470 -32.26 8.13 -15.64
N ASP A 471 -32.61 9.17 -16.40
CA ASP A 471 -32.89 9.07 -17.83
C ASP A 471 -31.61 8.94 -18.70
N GLY A 472 -30.44 9.21 -18.11
CA GLY A 472 -29.16 9.32 -18.80
C GLY A 472 -28.93 10.65 -19.56
N GLY A 473 -29.92 11.54 -19.61
CA GLY A 473 -29.88 12.86 -20.26
C GLY A 473 -29.66 14.02 -19.29
N GLY A 474 -30.17 13.93 -18.06
CA GLY A 474 -29.99 14.97 -17.03
C GLY A 474 -30.99 14.95 -15.88
N ASP A 475 -32.02 14.10 -15.93
CA ASP A 475 -33.13 14.03 -14.99
C ASP A 475 -32.96 12.81 -14.08
N PHE A 476 -32.80 13.02 -12.76
CA PHE A 476 -32.54 11.96 -11.79
C PHE A 476 -32.74 12.39 -10.32
N TYR A 477 -32.83 11.39 -9.43
CA TYR A 477 -32.62 11.56 -8.00
C TYR A 477 -31.16 11.30 -7.63
N ALA A 478 -30.66 12.02 -6.63
CA ALA A 478 -29.32 11.82 -6.09
C ALA A 478 -29.31 11.89 -4.56
N ILE A 479 -28.71 10.89 -3.91
CA ILE A 479 -28.39 10.92 -2.47
C ILE A 479 -26.91 11.27 -2.31
N SER A 480 -26.65 12.51 -1.86
CA SER A 480 -25.30 13.00 -1.60
C SER A 480 -24.77 12.47 -0.27
N TYR A 481 -23.64 11.76 -0.31
CA TYR A 481 -22.97 11.07 0.80
C TYR A 481 -23.92 10.23 1.69
N GLY A 482 -24.90 9.54 1.12
CA GLY A 482 -25.88 8.75 1.89
C GLY A 482 -26.82 9.59 2.77
N ALA A 483 -26.78 10.93 2.71
CA ALA A 483 -27.31 11.80 3.76
C ALA A 483 -28.31 12.86 3.30
N ASN A 484 -28.18 13.38 2.07
CA ASN A 484 -28.98 14.51 1.61
C ASN A 484 -29.57 14.22 0.23
N ALA A 485 -30.89 14.16 0.14
CA ALA A 485 -31.60 13.86 -1.09
C ALA A 485 -31.69 15.11 -1.99
N ARG A 486 -31.51 14.92 -3.29
CA ARG A 486 -31.46 15.97 -4.30
C ARG A 486 -32.29 15.54 -5.51
N VAL A 487 -32.88 16.52 -6.18
CA VAL A 487 -33.62 16.31 -7.45
C VAL A 487 -32.92 17.13 -8.52
N TYR A 488 -32.62 16.49 -9.64
CA TYR A 488 -32.03 17.10 -10.82
C TYR A 488 -33.04 17.07 -11.96
N ASN A 489 -33.18 18.19 -12.67
CA ASN A 489 -33.81 18.24 -13.99
C ASN A 489 -32.91 19.06 -14.93
N ASP A 490 -32.83 18.69 -16.21
CA ASP A 490 -31.91 19.26 -17.21
C ASP A 490 -30.44 19.29 -16.73
N GLY A 491 -30.04 18.30 -15.90
CA GLY A 491 -28.72 18.25 -15.25
C GLY A 491 -28.51 19.27 -14.11
N LEU A 492 -29.49 20.14 -13.84
CA LEU A 492 -29.44 21.18 -12.82
C LEU A 492 -30.18 20.76 -11.54
N LYS A 493 -29.56 21.04 -10.38
CA LYS A 493 -30.17 20.71 -9.09
C LYS A 493 -31.33 21.64 -8.78
N THR A 494 -32.56 21.14 -8.83
CA THR A 494 -33.78 21.94 -8.60
C THR A 494 -34.30 21.85 -7.17
N SER A 495 -33.97 20.79 -6.43
CA SER A 495 -34.38 20.62 -5.03
C SER A 495 -33.29 19.94 -4.17
N THR A 496 -33.37 20.11 -2.85
CA THR A 496 -32.55 19.39 -1.87
C THR A 496 -33.30 19.24 -0.55
N VAL A 497 -33.52 18.00 -0.10
CA VAL A 497 -33.97 17.68 1.26
C VAL A 497 -32.74 17.33 2.11
N VAL A 498 -32.56 18.09 3.18
CA VAL A 498 -31.41 17.97 4.08
C VAL A 498 -31.73 17.02 5.23
N SER A 499 -30.76 16.21 5.65
CA SER A 499 -30.93 15.21 6.72
C SER A 499 -31.62 15.77 7.99
N PRO A 500 -32.64 15.11 8.57
CA PRO A 500 -33.03 15.32 9.97
C PRO A 500 -31.86 15.24 10.97
N VAL A 501 -30.90 14.34 10.77
CA VAL A 501 -29.79 14.09 11.70
C VAL A 501 -28.77 15.24 11.66
N LYS A 502 -28.52 15.85 12.82
CA LYS A 502 -27.70 17.08 12.92
C LYS A 502 -26.26 16.93 12.44
N MET A 503 -25.68 15.72 12.48
CA MET A 503 -24.31 15.45 12.07
C MET A 503 -24.13 15.64 10.55
N TYR A 504 -25.00 15.02 9.74
CA TYR A 504 -24.89 15.03 8.28
C TYR A 504 -25.36 16.33 7.61
N ARG A 505 -25.71 17.36 8.40
CA ARG A 505 -25.93 18.74 7.95
C ARG A 505 -24.64 19.56 7.82
N LYS A 506 -23.52 19.05 8.36
CA LYS A 506 -22.19 19.65 8.28
C LYS A 506 -21.54 19.36 6.91
N SER A 507 -20.35 19.91 6.66
CA SER A 507 -19.57 19.49 5.48
C SER A 507 -19.24 17.99 5.60
N PRO A 508 -19.21 17.21 4.51
CA PRO A 508 -18.69 15.84 4.52
C PRO A 508 -17.29 15.75 5.16
N LYS A 509 -16.46 16.80 4.99
CA LYS A 509 -15.13 16.90 5.61
C LYS A 509 -15.14 16.94 7.15
N ASP A 510 -16.29 17.22 7.77
CA ASP A 510 -16.46 17.35 9.22
C ASP A 510 -16.96 16.06 9.89
N TRP A 511 -17.31 15.03 9.11
CA TRP A 511 -17.90 13.78 9.64
C TRP A 511 -17.52 12.49 8.92
N VAL A 512 -16.98 12.55 7.69
CA VAL A 512 -16.50 11.38 6.93
C VAL A 512 -15.11 10.96 7.42
N GLN A 513 -14.99 9.74 7.95
CA GLN A 513 -13.76 9.14 8.45
C GLN A 513 -12.99 8.46 7.30
N LYS A 514 -11.76 8.89 7.03
CA LYS A 514 -10.97 8.45 5.86
C LYS A 514 -10.37 7.03 5.93
N ARG A 515 -10.81 6.22 6.90
CA ARG A 515 -10.26 4.89 7.20
C ARG A 515 -11.33 3.86 7.57
N GLU A 516 -12.59 4.27 7.57
CA GLU A 516 -13.73 3.41 7.85
C GLU A 516 -14.67 3.47 6.64
N PRO A 517 -15.14 2.33 6.12
CA PRO A 517 -16.17 2.33 5.10
C PRO A 517 -17.52 2.72 5.71
N TYR A 518 -18.38 3.27 4.86
CA TYR A 518 -19.77 3.58 5.21
C TYR A 518 -20.69 2.65 4.44
N ASP A 519 -21.57 1.96 5.16
CA ASP A 519 -22.59 1.10 4.56
C ASP A 519 -23.78 2.00 4.15
N LEU A 520 -23.80 2.40 2.89
CA LEU A 520 -24.82 3.28 2.33
C LEU A 520 -25.95 2.43 1.74
N GLU A 521 -27.16 2.53 2.28
CA GLU A 521 -28.35 1.92 1.67
C GLU A 521 -29.29 3.02 1.18
N VAL A 522 -29.69 2.98 -0.08
CA VAL A 522 -30.68 3.89 -0.66
C VAL A 522 -31.77 3.09 -1.34
N ARG A 523 -33.03 3.40 -1.04
CA ARG A 523 -34.21 2.75 -1.61
C ARG A 523 -35.11 3.80 -2.26
N TYR A 524 -35.57 3.53 -3.47
CA TYR A 524 -36.74 4.16 -4.08
C TYR A 524 -37.85 3.11 -4.17
N PHE A 525 -39.08 3.45 -3.80
CA PHE A 525 -40.25 2.58 -4.00
C PHE A 525 -41.54 3.38 -4.19
N LYS A 526 -42.47 2.86 -4.99
CA LYS A 526 -43.86 3.31 -5.03
C LYS A 526 -44.55 3.03 -3.69
N SER A 527 -45.06 4.07 -3.05
CA SER A 527 -46.00 4.00 -1.93
C SER A 527 -47.29 3.32 -2.35
N SER A 528 -47.76 2.35 -1.56
CA SER A 528 -49.07 1.70 -1.76
C SER A 528 -50.25 2.51 -1.23
N GLU A 529 -50.01 3.52 -0.38
CA GLU A 529 -51.07 4.34 0.24
C GLU A 529 -51.49 5.54 -0.63
N ASP A 530 -50.53 6.14 -1.34
CA ASP A 530 -50.73 7.40 -2.07
C ASP A 530 -50.06 7.44 -3.47
N GLU A 531 -49.62 6.27 -3.97
CA GLU A 531 -48.96 6.00 -5.26
C GLU A 531 -47.68 6.79 -5.56
N LYS A 532 -47.20 7.65 -4.66
CA LYS A 532 -46.00 8.47 -4.85
C LYS A 532 -44.72 7.66 -4.71
N GLY A 533 -43.66 8.11 -5.38
CA GLY A 533 -42.31 7.61 -5.13
C GLY A 533 -41.83 8.05 -3.74
N VAL A 534 -41.22 7.13 -3.02
CA VAL A 534 -40.60 7.37 -1.71
C VAL A 534 -39.13 7.00 -1.84
N LEU A 535 -38.28 8.01 -1.69
CA LEU A 535 -36.82 7.88 -1.67
C LEU A 535 -36.36 7.95 -0.21
N GLU A 536 -35.73 6.88 0.28
CA GLU A 536 -35.16 6.77 1.62
C GLU A 536 -33.67 6.44 1.53
N ALA A 537 -32.85 7.08 2.36
CA ALA A 537 -31.44 6.78 2.49
C ALA A 537 -31.07 6.46 3.94
N LYS A 538 -30.09 5.57 4.11
CA LYS A 538 -29.53 5.13 5.38
C LYS A 538 -28.02 5.11 5.32
N ILE A 539 -27.39 5.31 6.49
CA ILE A 539 -25.95 5.16 6.69
C ILE A 539 -25.78 4.22 7.89
N ASN A 540 -25.07 3.12 7.71
CA ASN A 540 -24.80 2.11 8.74
C ASN A 540 -26.09 1.64 9.44
N GLY A 541 -27.16 1.47 8.65
CA GLY A 541 -28.50 1.07 9.11
C GLY A 541 -29.43 2.22 9.56
N GLU A 542 -28.92 3.37 9.99
CA GLU A 542 -29.74 4.51 10.44
C GLU A 542 -30.33 5.30 9.27
N THR A 543 -31.66 5.49 9.23
CA THR A 543 -32.32 6.34 8.22
C THR A 543 -31.93 7.82 8.37
N THR A 544 -31.23 8.34 7.37
CA THR A 544 -30.64 9.69 7.38
C THR A 544 -31.50 10.74 6.69
N VAL A 545 -32.28 10.38 5.67
CA VAL A 545 -33.20 11.26 4.93
C VAL A 545 -34.30 10.48 4.23
N LYS A 546 -35.48 11.09 4.13
CA LYS A 546 -36.64 10.58 3.37
C LYS A 546 -37.25 11.71 2.54
N LEU A 547 -37.61 11.42 1.29
CA LEU A 547 -38.24 12.33 0.33
C LEU A 547 -39.43 11.61 -0.33
N THR A 548 -40.63 12.17 -0.21
CA THR A 548 -41.79 11.76 -1.00
C THR A 548 -41.88 12.63 -2.25
N THR A 549 -42.13 12.04 -3.42
CA THR A 549 -41.97 12.69 -4.72
C THR A 549 -42.84 12.02 -5.79
N ASP A 550 -43.28 12.79 -6.79
CA ASP A 550 -44.14 12.37 -7.89
C ASP A 550 -43.38 12.14 -9.22
N LYS A 551 -42.15 12.64 -9.33
CA LYS A 551 -41.30 12.54 -10.53
C LYS A 551 -40.62 11.17 -10.69
N TYR A 552 -39.97 10.99 -11.84
CA TYR A 552 -39.01 9.93 -12.21
C TYR A 552 -39.35 8.57 -11.62
N ARG A 553 -40.31 7.89 -12.26
CA ARG A 553 -40.76 6.54 -11.88
C ARG A 553 -39.82 5.44 -12.37
N LYS A 554 -38.98 5.75 -13.34
CA LYS A 554 -38.24 4.78 -14.16
C LYS A 554 -36.92 5.36 -14.63
N GLY A 555 -35.89 4.51 -14.70
CA GLY A 555 -34.56 4.88 -15.16
C GLY A 555 -33.45 4.01 -14.56
N PHE A 556 -32.21 4.47 -14.68
CA PHE A 556 -31.01 3.74 -14.29
C PHE A 556 -30.50 4.12 -12.88
N ALA A 557 -29.84 3.17 -12.23
CA ALA A 557 -29.11 3.34 -10.98
C ALA A 557 -27.62 3.64 -11.26
N GLY A 558 -26.92 4.37 -10.37
CA GLY A 558 -25.51 4.70 -10.61
C GLY A 558 -24.83 5.61 -9.59
N PHE A 559 -23.75 6.25 -10.04
CA PHE A 559 -22.87 7.09 -9.22
C PHE A 559 -22.48 8.37 -9.96
N ARG A 560 -22.43 9.49 -9.24
CA ARG A 560 -21.84 10.74 -9.71
C ARG A 560 -20.94 11.34 -8.65
N TRP A 561 -19.79 11.90 -9.04
CA TRP A 561 -18.85 12.49 -8.10
C TRP A 561 -18.07 13.68 -8.70
N ASN A 562 -17.45 14.47 -7.81
CA ASN A 562 -16.53 15.56 -8.12
C ASN A 562 -15.53 15.76 -6.97
N ASP A 563 -14.26 16.09 -7.25
CA ASP A 563 -13.21 16.44 -6.28
C ASP A 563 -13.05 15.42 -5.12
N THR A 564 -13.45 14.17 -5.32
CA THR A 564 -13.58 13.12 -4.28
C THR A 564 -12.81 11.89 -4.71
N LYS A 565 -11.88 11.42 -3.86
CA LYS A 565 -11.34 10.05 -3.95
C LYS A 565 -12.12 9.14 -3.00
N PHE A 566 -12.70 8.10 -3.54
CA PHE A 566 -13.45 7.06 -2.82
C PHE A 566 -13.12 5.69 -3.42
N ILE A 567 -13.45 4.65 -2.70
CA ILE A 567 -13.39 3.25 -3.12
C ILE A 567 -14.73 2.62 -2.74
N ILE A 568 -15.39 1.95 -3.69
CA ILE A 568 -16.54 1.07 -3.42
C ILE A 568 -15.98 -0.35 -3.23
N GLN A 569 -16.31 -1.00 -2.12
CA GLN A 569 -15.80 -2.32 -1.72
C GLN A 569 -16.81 -3.46 -1.99
N GLU A 570 -18.09 -3.13 -1.90
CA GLU A 570 -19.26 -3.99 -2.08
C GLU A 570 -20.39 -3.14 -2.70
N LEU A 571 -21.12 -3.68 -3.68
CA LEU A 571 -22.24 -3.03 -4.37
C LEU A 571 -23.33 -4.03 -4.76
N GLU A 572 -24.51 -3.91 -4.15
CA GLU A 572 -25.74 -4.60 -4.58
C GLU A 572 -26.69 -3.57 -5.21
N VAL A 573 -27.18 -3.84 -6.42
CA VAL A 573 -28.23 -3.06 -7.08
C VAL A 573 -29.38 -4.00 -7.46
N ARG A 574 -30.56 -3.79 -6.89
CA ARG A 574 -31.74 -4.63 -7.17
C ARG A 574 -33.01 -3.81 -7.29
N GLY A 575 -33.98 -4.27 -8.07
CA GLY A 575 -35.23 -3.54 -8.25
C GLY A 575 -36.24 -4.28 -9.13
N LEU A 576 -37.41 -3.66 -9.29
CA LEU A 576 -38.41 -4.06 -10.27
C LEU A 576 -37.94 -3.60 -11.66
N VAL A 577 -37.95 -4.51 -12.63
CA VAL A 577 -37.35 -4.30 -13.96
C VAL A 577 -38.24 -3.41 -14.83
N ASP A 578 -37.63 -2.45 -15.50
CA ASP A 578 -38.24 -1.78 -16.65
C ASP A 578 -38.37 -2.79 -17.81
N GLU A 579 -39.58 -3.35 -17.99
CA GLU A 579 -39.84 -4.33 -19.05
C GLU A 579 -39.59 -3.78 -20.46
N GLU A 580 -39.83 -2.49 -20.72
CA GLU A 580 -39.61 -1.91 -22.05
C GLU A 580 -38.12 -1.85 -22.37
N TRP A 581 -37.30 -1.44 -21.39
CA TRP A 581 -35.84 -1.49 -21.50
C TRP A 581 -35.36 -2.95 -21.63
N ALA A 582 -35.80 -3.87 -20.78
CA ALA A 582 -35.36 -5.27 -20.82
C ALA A 582 -35.70 -5.93 -22.17
N LYS A 583 -36.93 -5.73 -22.66
CA LYS A 583 -37.36 -6.21 -23.99
C LYS A 583 -36.56 -5.55 -25.11
N LYS A 584 -36.18 -4.28 -24.99
CA LYS A 584 -35.37 -3.57 -25.99
C LYS A 584 -33.93 -4.09 -26.04
N GLU A 585 -33.29 -4.31 -24.90
CA GLU A 585 -31.90 -4.79 -24.85
C GLU A 585 -31.80 -6.25 -25.30
N LEU A 586 -32.71 -7.14 -24.86
CA LEU A 586 -32.75 -8.55 -25.30
C LEU A 586 -33.04 -8.73 -26.80
N ASN A 587 -33.64 -7.74 -27.46
CA ASN A 587 -33.87 -7.75 -28.90
C ASN A 587 -32.77 -7.04 -29.72
N LYS A 588 -31.68 -6.60 -29.09
CA LYS A 588 -30.46 -6.25 -29.83
C LYS A 588 -29.83 -7.53 -30.36
N ALA A 589 -29.60 -7.58 -31.68
CA ALA A 589 -28.70 -8.59 -32.22
C ALA A 589 -27.31 -8.40 -31.60
N PRO A 590 -26.56 -9.48 -31.29
CA PRO A 590 -25.16 -9.35 -30.91
C PRO A 590 -24.41 -8.74 -32.09
N GLU A 591 -23.78 -7.59 -31.89
CA GLU A 591 -22.88 -7.01 -32.87
C GLU A 591 -21.68 -7.97 -33.02
N GLU A 592 -21.45 -8.46 -34.24
CA GLU A 592 -20.30 -9.32 -34.51
C GLU A 592 -19.01 -8.56 -34.15
N SER A 593 -18.08 -9.24 -33.48
CA SER A 593 -16.77 -8.72 -33.08
C SER A 593 -15.85 -8.47 -34.29
N SER A 594 -16.24 -7.46 -35.07
CA SER A 594 -15.58 -7.01 -36.28
C SER A 594 -14.36 -6.18 -35.92
N GLY A 595 -13.24 -6.86 -35.75
CA GLY A 595 -11.92 -6.23 -35.68
C GLY A 595 -11.61 -5.50 -37.00
N GLY A 596 -11.95 -4.22 -37.07
CA GLY A 596 -11.58 -3.28 -38.11
C GLY A 596 -11.09 -2.00 -37.45
N GLY A 597 -9.79 -1.70 -37.61
CA GLY A 597 -9.22 -0.45 -37.11
C GLY A 597 -9.19 0.61 -38.21
N ASP A 598 -9.48 1.85 -37.84
CA ASP A 598 -9.11 3.05 -38.61
C ASP A 598 -8.21 3.92 -37.73
N ASP A 599 -6.91 3.91 -38.02
CA ASP A 599 -5.89 4.77 -37.41
C ASP A 599 -5.94 6.18 -38.02
N ASP A 600 -6.96 6.98 -37.69
CA ASP A 600 -7.03 8.40 -38.09
C ASP A 600 -6.17 9.29 -37.17
N PHE A 601 -4.85 9.11 -37.27
CA PHE A 601 -3.85 10.09 -36.84
C PHE A 601 -3.63 11.13 -37.94
N ASP A 602 -4.28 12.31 -37.81
CA ASP A 602 -4.01 13.47 -38.67
C ASP A 602 -2.91 14.38 -38.06
N PHE A 603 -2.19 15.11 -38.92
CA PHE A 603 -0.76 15.48 -38.71
C PHE A 603 -0.49 16.88 -38.09
#